data_AF-A0A433Q341-F1
#
_entry.id   AF-A0A433Q341-F1
#
_cell.length_a   1.000
_cell.length_b   1.000
_cell.length_c   1.000
_cell.angle_alpha   90.00
_cell.angle_beta   90.00
_cell.angle_gamma   90.00
#
_symmetry.space_group_name_H-M   'P 1'
#
loop_
_entity.id
_entity.type
_entity.pdbx_description
1 polymer ?
#
loop_
_entity_poly.entity_id
_entity_poly.type
_entity_poly.pdbx_seq_one_letter_code
_entity_poly.pdbx_strand_id
1 'polypeptide(L)'
;MCSPANDRRAFVTSDAFTTHILLHEVCRSSGPHHIVNCPEDAVSSRLQEFHSQIEEAKADGDCGGSPLPAMLLIKSGVIENVKPKFWVTFLASAFRSIHFAITDAHGAGQAALFNYLLDAGGFVRLPRAASRRGKMDLVAVGGDAK
;
A
#
# COMPACT_ATOMS: atom_id res chain seq x y z
N MET A 1 -20.33 -14.61 10.42
CA MET A 1 -21.27 -13.49 10.11
C MET A 1 -20.45 -12.22 10.00
N CYS A 2 -20.28 -11.67 8.80
CA CYS A 2 -19.58 -10.39 8.60
C CYS A 2 -20.54 -9.26 8.98
N SER A 3 -20.19 -8.47 10.01
CA SER A 3 -20.97 -7.31 10.43
C SER A 3 -21.11 -6.32 9.26
N PRO A 4 -22.23 -5.57 9.13
CA PRO A 4 -22.34 -4.51 8.14
C PRO A 4 -21.17 -3.55 8.33
N ALA A 5 -20.72 -2.92 7.24
CA ALA A 5 -19.63 -1.95 7.25
C ALA A 5 -19.84 -0.89 8.35
N ASN A 6 -19.31 -1.14 9.55
CA ASN A 6 -19.04 -0.10 10.54
C ASN A 6 -18.26 0.97 9.79
N ASP A 7 -18.69 2.22 9.90
CA ASP A 7 -18.19 3.33 9.08
C ASP A 7 -16.68 3.52 9.29
N ARG A 8 -15.87 2.81 8.48
CA ARG A 8 -14.40 2.85 8.57
C ARG A 8 -13.85 4.18 8.09
N ARG A 9 -14.69 5.11 7.61
CA ARG A 9 -14.26 6.48 7.30
C ARG A 9 -13.63 7.18 8.50
N ALA A 10 -14.08 6.88 9.71
CA ALA A 10 -13.46 7.41 10.93
C ALA A 10 -12.00 6.94 11.13
N PHE A 11 -11.56 5.91 10.40
CA PHE A 11 -10.19 5.40 10.45
C PHE A 11 -9.27 6.04 9.41
N VAL A 12 -9.81 6.91 8.54
CA VAL A 12 -8.99 7.75 7.66
C VAL A 12 -8.46 8.91 8.49
N THR A 13 -7.16 8.90 8.79
CA THR A 13 -6.53 9.92 9.65
C THR A 13 -5.28 10.50 9.02
N SER A 14 -5.01 11.78 9.32
CA SER A 14 -3.78 12.45 8.84
C SER A 14 -2.53 11.73 9.33
N ASP A 15 -2.49 11.31 10.60
CA ASP A 15 -1.32 10.61 11.15
C ASP A 15 -0.99 9.35 10.37
N ALA A 16 -1.99 8.55 10.02
CA ALA A 16 -1.79 7.32 9.24
C ALA A 16 -1.27 7.62 7.83
N PHE A 17 -1.75 8.69 7.21
CA PHE A 17 -1.29 9.14 5.90
C PHE A 17 0.15 9.67 5.94
N THR A 18 0.47 10.53 6.92
CA THR A 18 1.83 11.05 7.11
C THR A 18 2.80 9.93 7.45
N THR A 19 2.41 8.99 8.32
CA THR A 19 3.22 7.80 8.61
C THR A 19 3.47 6.96 7.36
N HIS A 20 2.47 6.76 6.49
CA HIS A 20 2.67 6.08 5.20
C HIS A 20 3.69 6.82 4.33
N ILE A 21 3.59 8.14 4.16
CA ILE A 21 4.55 8.92 3.38
C ILE A 21 5.96 8.80 3.95
N LEU A 22 6.13 8.94 5.26
CA LEU A 22 7.45 8.83 5.91
C LEU A 22 8.05 7.44 5.69
N LEU A 23 7.24 6.40 5.83
CA LEU A 23 7.69 5.03 5.60
C LEU A 23 8.03 4.78 4.12
N HIS A 24 7.28 5.38 3.19
CA HIS A 24 7.56 5.28 1.76
C HIS A 24 8.96 5.81 1.46
N GLU A 25 9.30 7.00 1.95
CA GLU A 25 10.62 7.62 1.73
C GLU A 25 11.75 6.80 2.39
N VAL A 26 11.51 6.24 3.58
CA VAL A 26 12.46 5.31 4.21
C VAL A 26 12.64 4.05 3.35
N CYS A 27 11.56 3.49 2.81
CA CYS A 27 11.61 2.26 2.02
C CYS A 27 12.34 2.43 0.68
N ARG A 28 12.38 3.64 0.09
CA ARG A 28 13.23 3.93 -1.09
C ARG A 28 14.71 3.64 -0.83
N SER A 29 15.17 3.91 0.38
CA SER A 29 16.56 3.64 0.80
C SER A 29 16.82 2.16 1.11
N SER A 30 15.77 1.34 1.16
CA SER A 30 15.85 -0.07 1.51
C SER A 30 15.74 -0.98 0.28
N GLY A 31 16.32 -2.18 0.37
CA GLY A 31 16.36 -3.13 -0.74
C GLY A 31 17.55 -2.93 -1.68
N PRO A 32 17.60 -3.65 -2.81
CA PRO A 32 18.75 -3.66 -3.70
C PRO A 32 18.79 -2.43 -4.61
N HIS A 33 19.90 -1.69 -4.59
CA HIS A 33 20.20 -0.64 -5.58
C HIS A 33 21.18 -1.11 -6.65
N HIS A 34 21.96 -2.15 -6.37
CA HIS A 34 22.95 -2.73 -7.27
C HIS A 34 22.70 -4.23 -7.44
N ILE A 35 23.11 -4.79 -8.59
CA ILE A 35 22.94 -6.21 -8.89
C ILE A 35 23.98 -7.03 -8.11
N VAL A 36 23.54 -8.01 -7.32
CA VAL A 36 24.41 -8.82 -6.43
C VAL A 36 25.61 -9.44 -7.17
N ASN A 37 25.39 -9.94 -8.39
CA ASN A 37 26.43 -10.58 -9.20
C ASN A 37 27.13 -9.61 -10.19
N CYS A 38 26.67 -8.36 -10.28
CA CYS A 38 27.26 -7.31 -11.12
C CYS A 38 27.16 -5.96 -10.39
N PRO A 39 27.96 -5.71 -9.33
CA PRO A 39 27.76 -4.55 -8.45
C PRO A 39 27.91 -3.18 -9.13
N GLU A 40 28.61 -3.11 -10.26
CA GLU A 40 28.75 -1.90 -11.08
C GLU A 40 27.44 -1.52 -11.79
N ASP A 41 26.52 -2.48 -11.95
CA ASP A 41 25.23 -2.24 -12.57
C ASP A 41 24.18 -1.88 -11.51
N ALA A 42 23.58 -0.70 -11.66
CA ALA A 42 22.42 -0.30 -10.89
C ALA A 42 21.17 -1.11 -11.29
N VAL A 43 20.28 -1.38 -10.34
CA VAL A 43 18.97 -1.99 -10.62
C VAL A 43 18.17 -1.13 -11.63
N SER A 44 18.32 0.19 -11.55
CA SER A 44 17.69 1.13 -12.48
C SER A 44 18.13 0.96 -13.93
N SER A 45 19.41 0.68 -14.19
CA SER A 45 19.91 0.50 -15.55
C SER A 45 19.37 -0.78 -16.18
N ARG A 46 19.17 -1.83 -15.37
CA ARG A 46 18.63 -3.12 -15.82
C ARG A 46 17.11 -3.12 -15.99
N LEU A 47 16.37 -2.36 -15.18
CA LEU A 47 14.91 -2.25 -15.26
C LEU A 47 14.42 -1.20 -16.26
N GLN A 48 15.30 -0.30 -16.71
CA GLN A 48 15.04 0.67 -17.78
C GLN A 48 13.76 1.48 -17.52
N GLU A 49 12.83 1.55 -18.49
CA GLU A 49 11.59 2.32 -18.39
C GLU A 49 10.66 1.85 -17.26
N PHE A 50 10.78 0.60 -16.80
CA PHE A 50 9.96 0.05 -15.73
C PHE A 50 10.50 0.38 -14.33
N HIS A 51 11.74 0.85 -14.22
CA HIS A 51 12.40 1.09 -12.94
C HIS A 51 11.54 1.95 -12.01
N SER A 52 11.09 3.12 -12.49
CA SER A 52 10.35 4.06 -11.65
C SER A 52 9.04 3.46 -11.13
N GLN A 53 8.30 2.74 -11.98
CA GLN A 53 7.03 2.11 -11.57
C GLN A 53 7.26 1.02 -10.52
N ILE A 54 8.29 0.20 -10.71
CA ILE A 54 8.64 -0.90 -9.80
C ILE A 54 9.15 -0.36 -8.47
N GLU A 55 9.97 0.69 -8.48
CA GLU A 55 10.53 1.29 -7.27
C GLU A 55 9.44 1.99 -6.42
N GLU A 56 8.48 2.68 -7.05
CA GLU A 56 7.33 3.26 -6.33
C GLU A 56 6.44 2.14 -5.74
N ALA A 57 6.18 1.07 -6.51
CA ALA A 57 5.43 -0.08 -6.02
C ALA A 57 6.14 -0.79 -4.85
N LYS A 58 7.48 -0.88 -4.89
CA LYS A 58 8.29 -1.40 -3.79
C LYS A 58 8.16 -0.51 -2.56
N ALA A 59 8.37 0.80 -2.70
CA ALA A 59 8.29 1.74 -1.59
C ALA A 59 6.91 1.72 -0.90
N ASP A 60 5.82 1.69 -1.67
CA ASP A 60 4.46 1.57 -1.12
C ASP A 60 4.12 0.16 -0.61
N GLY A 61 4.62 -0.89 -1.29
CA GLY A 61 4.38 -2.29 -0.94
C GLY A 61 5.12 -2.73 0.32
N ASP A 62 6.32 -2.21 0.55
CA ASP A 62 7.08 -2.42 1.79
C ASP A 62 6.48 -1.66 2.97
N CYS A 63 5.72 -0.59 2.71
CA CYS A 63 4.82 0.00 3.71
C CYS A 63 3.57 -0.87 3.98
N GLY A 64 3.16 -1.64 2.96
CA GLY A 64 1.81 -2.16 2.78
C GLY A 64 1.66 -3.68 2.70
N GLY A 65 2.66 -4.49 3.06
CA GLY A 65 2.45 -5.95 3.13
C GLY A 65 3.69 -6.82 3.18
N SER A 66 4.87 -6.27 2.93
CA SER A 66 6.14 -6.98 3.11
C SER A 66 6.56 -7.00 4.60
N PRO A 67 7.28 -8.04 5.08
CA PRO A 67 7.76 -8.14 6.46
C PRO A 67 8.91 -7.17 6.84
N LEU A 68 9.18 -6.11 6.07
CA LEU A 68 10.25 -5.12 6.32
C LEU A 68 9.66 -3.70 6.56
N PRO A 69 10.49 -2.67 6.80
CA PRO A 69 10.64 -1.90 8.04
C PRO A 69 9.35 -1.31 8.66
N ALA A 70 8.34 -0.97 7.87
CA ALA A 70 7.08 -0.38 8.33
C ALA A 70 6.31 -1.29 9.30
N MET A 71 6.11 -2.55 8.93
CA MET A 71 5.49 -3.54 9.82
C MET A 71 6.39 -3.88 11.00
N LEU A 72 7.72 -3.82 10.84
CA LEU A 72 8.66 -4.03 11.93
C LEU A 72 8.57 -2.90 12.97
N LEU A 73 8.49 -1.64 12.54
CA LEU A 73 8.35 -0.47 13.42
C LEU A 73 7.01 -0.45 14.15
N ILE A 74 5.96 -0.93 13.49
CA ILE A 74 4.64 -1.09 14.12
C ILE A 74 4.61 -2.31 15.06
N LYS A 75 5.30 -3.41 14.72
CA LYS A 75 5.42 -4.60 15.58
C LYS A 75 6.34 -4.38 16.78
N SER A 76 7.37 -3.56 16.64
CA SER A 76 8.34 -3.24 17.71
C SER A 76 7.85 -2.17 18.67
N GLY A 77 6.68 -1.57 18.42
CA GLY A 77 6.10 -0.51 19.26
C GLY A 77 6.71 0.88 19.03
N VAL A 78 7.58 1.06 18.01
CA VAL A 78 8.13 2.38 17.67
C VAL A 78 7.06 3.27 17.04
N ILE A 79 6.16 2.70 16.23
CA ILE A 79 4.99 3.38 15.68
C ILE A 79 3.74 2.80 16.35
N GLU A 80 3.25 3.51 17.35
CA GLU A 80 2.05 3.12 18.09
C GLU A 80 0.77 3.67 17.46
N ASN A 81 -0.39 3.07 17.77
CA ASN A 81 -1.73 3.62 17.48
C ASN A 81 -2.14 3.82 16.01
N VAL A 82 -1.30 3.43 15.03
CA VAL A 82 -1.64 3.58 13.60
C VAL A 82 -2.26 2.32 12.99
N LYS A 83 -1.99 1.12 13.54
CA LYS A 83 -2.26 -0.18 12.91
C LYS A 83 -3.68 -0.40 12.32
N PRO A 84 -4.80 -0.16 13.04
CA PRO A 84 -6.14 -0.33 12.46
C PRO A 84 -6.53 0.78 11.47
N LYS A 85 -5.92 1.96 11.60
CA LYS A 85 -6.15 3.14 10.74
C LYS A 85 -5.31 3.14 9.49
N PHE A 86 -4.13 2.52 9.55
CA PHE A 86 -3.13 2.46 8.50
C PHE A 86 -3.74 1.89 7.22
N TRP A 87 -4.27 0.67 7.27
CA TRP A 87 -4.77 -0.02 6.08
C TRP A 87 -5.99 0.66 5.45
N VAL A 88 -6.85 1.28 6.26
CA VAL A 88 -8.00 2.01 5.76
C VAL A 88 -7.56 3.31 5.09
N THR A 89 -6.61 4.02 5.69
CA THR A 89 -6.03 5.25 5.13
C THR A 89 -5.20 4.94 3.88
N PHE A 90 -4.45 3.85 3.88
CA PHE A 90 -3.67 3.35 2.74
C PHE A 90 -4.57 3.02 1.55
N LEU A 91 -5.66 2.27 1.78
CA LEU A 91 -6.65 1.98 0.73
C LEU A 91 -7.27 3.27 0.17
N ALA A 92 -7.60 4.25 1.02
CA ALA A 92 -8.10 5.54 0.56
C ALA A 92 -7.04 6.33 -0.25
N SER A 93 -5.78 6.29 0.18
CA SER A 93 -4.64 6.91 -0.51
C SER A 93 -4.37 6.24 -1.87
N ALA A 94 -4.59 4.93 -1.99
CA ALA A 94 -4.40 4.22 -3.26
C ALA A 94 -5.31 4.80 -4.36
N PHE A 95 -6.59 5.03 -4.05
CA PHE A 95 -7.50 5.71 -4.98
C PHE A 95 -7.07 7.13 -5.32
N ARG A 96 -6.54 7.87 -4.35
CA ARG A 96 -6.00 9.22 -4.58
C ARG A 96 -4.84 9.17 -5.59
N SER A 97 -3.85 8.30 -5.38
CA SER A 97 -2.69 8.18 -6.26
C SER A 97 -3.07 7.71 -7.67
N ILE A 98 -3.96 6.73 -7.80
CA ILE A 98 -4.42 6.22 -9.10
C ILE A 98 -5.21 7.29 -9.87
N HIS A 99 -6.00 8.12 -9.17
CA HIS A 99 -6.78 9.19 -9.79
C HIS A 99 -5.91 10.28 -10.42
N PHE A 100 -4.73 10.55 -9.88
CA PHE A 100 -3.87 11.60 -10.42
C PHE A 100 -3.30 11.26 -11.81
N ALA A 101 -2.73 10.06 -11.99
CA ALA A 101 -2.38 9.53 -13.30
C ALA A 101 -1.93 8.07 -13.20
N ILE A 102 -2.68 7.13 -13.79
CA ILE A 102 -2.25 5.73 -13.91
C ILE A 102 -1.03 5.55 -14.82
N THR A 103 -0.72 6.55 -15.66
CA THR A 103 0.44 6.55 -16.55
C THR A 103 1.72 6.98 -15.86
N ASP A 104 1.63 7.66 -14.71
CA ASP A 104 2.81 8.07 -13.94
C ASP A 104 3.31 6.91 -13.09
N ALA A 105 4.61 6.96 -12.76
CA ALA A 105 5.28 5.89 -12.03
C ALA A 105 4.56 5.49 -10.73
N HIS A 106 4.17 6.49 -9.92
CA HIS A 106 3.50 6.29 -8.65
C HIS A 106 2.08 5.73 -8.82
N GLY A 107 1.29 6.27 -9.77
CA GLY A 107 -0.07 5.79 -10.00
C GLY A 107 -0.10 4.37 -10.57
N ALA A 108 0.80 4.05 -11.49
CA ALA A 108 0.98 2.69 -12.03
C ALA A 108 1.43 1.70 -10.95
N GLY A 109 2.42 2.05 -10.14
CA GLY A 109 2.91 1.21 -9.06
C GLY A 109 1.82 0.95 -8.01
N GLN A 110 1.06 1.98 -7.65
CA GLN A 110 -0.05 1.86 -6.72
C GLN A 110 -1.22 1.04 -7.28
N ALA A 111 -1.50 1.14 -8.59
CA ALA A 111 -2.50 0.29 -9.25
C ALA A 111 -2.08 -1.19 -9.24
N ALA A 112 -0.80 -1.48 -9.50
CA ALA A 112 -0.27 -2.84 -9.43
C ALA A 112 -0.40 -3.42 -8.02
N LEU A 113 -0.02 -2.65 -7.00
CA LEU A 113 -0.12 -3.06 -5.60
C LEU A 113 -1.58 -3.25 -5.15
N PHE A 114 -2.48 -2.35 -5.55
CA PHE A 114 -3.91 -2.46 -5.27
C PHE A 114 -4.49 -3.76 -5.86
N ASN A 115 -4.20 -4.06 -7.12
CA ASN A 115 -4.67 -5.27 -7.78
C ASN A 115 -4.11 -6.53 -7.12
N TYR A 116 -2.82 -6.53 -6.79
CA TYR A 116 -2.20 -7.63 -6.05
C TYR A 116 -2.89 -7.88 -4.69
N LEU A 117 -3.14 -6.82 -3.92
CA LEU A 117 -3.82 -6.93 -2.62
C LEU A 117 -5.29 -7.36 -2.75
N LEU A 118 -5.96 -6.97 -3.83
CA LEU A 118 -7.31 -7.43 -4.14
C LEU A 118 -7.34 -8.94 -4.44
N ASP A 119 -6.42 -9.41 -5.30
CA ASP A 119 -6.32 -10.82 -5.69
C ASP A 119 -5.86 -11.71 -4.52
N ALA A 120 -4.96 -11.20 -3.67
CA ALA A 120 -4.50 -11.88 -2.46
C ALA A 120 -5.53 -11.85 -1.31
N GLY A 121 -6.65 -11.14 -1.46
CA GLY A 121 -7.69 -11.02 -0.43
C GLY A 121 -7.35 -10.06 0.72
N GLY A 122 -6.28 -9.26 0.59
CA GLY A 122 -5.97 -8.16 1.51
C GLY A 122 -6.99 -7.01 1.43
N PHE A 123 -7.57 -6.81 0.24
CA PHE A 123 -8.80 -6.03 0.06
C PHE A 123 -9.94 -6.94 -0.36
N VAL A 124 -11.09 -6.78 0.30
CA VAL A 124 -12.31 -7.52 -0.05
C VAL A 124 -13.41 -6.57 -0.46
N ARG A 125 -14.08 -6.93 -1.56
CA ARG A 125 -15.29 -6.23 -1.99
C ARG A 125 -16.48 -6.76 -1.19
N LEU A 126 -17.17 -5.86 -0.49
CA LEU A 126 -18.36 -6.21 0.26
C LEU A 126 -19.56 -6.48 -0.67
N PRO A 127 -20.50 -7.33 -0.25
CA PRO A 127 -21.77 -7.51 -0.94
C PRO A 127 -22.49 -6.17 -1.08
N ARG A 128 -22.98 -5.90 -2.28
CA ARG A 128 -23.61 -4.62 -2.63
C ARG A 128 -24.91 -4.42 -1.85
N ALA A 129 -25.01 -3.37 -1.05
CA ALA A 129 -26.31 -2.89 -0.57
C ALA A 129 -27.07 -2.23 -1.73
N ALA A 130 -28.34 -2.60 -1.94
CA ALA A 130 -29.16 -2.15 -3.07
C ALA A 130 -29.30 -0.61 -3.19
N SER A 131 -29.05 0.13 -2.11
CA SER A 131 -29.17 1.59 -2.02
C SER A 131 -27.96 2.38 -2.58
N ARG A 132 -26.86 1.73 -2.95
CA ARG A 132 -25.62 2.41 -3.38
C ARG A 132 -25.23 2.05 -4.83
N ARG A 133 -26.00 2.55 -5.81
CA ARG A 133 -25.60 2.48 -7.23
C ARG A 133 -24.31 3.30 -7.43
N GLY A 134 -23.28 2.67 -8.01
CA GLY A 134 -22.02 3.32 -8.38
C GLY A 134 -20.94 3.39 -7.28
N LYS A 135 -21.19 2.89 -6.06
CA LYS A 135 -20.18 2.87 -4.98
C LYS A 135 -19.65 1.45 -4.78
N MET A 136 -18.33 1.30 -4.79
CA MET A 136 -17.64 0.05 -4.46
C MET A 136 -17.27 0.10 -2.98
N ASP A 137 -17.89 -0.76 -2.17
CA ASP A 137 -17.54 -0.88 -0.75
C ASP A 137 -16.38 -1.88 -0.63
N LEU A 138 -15.15 -1.36 -0.55
CA LEU A 138 -13.93 -2.12 -0.31
C LEU A 138 -13.51 -2.02 1.15
N VAL A 139 -12.97 -3.11 1.66
CA VAL A 139 -12.51 -3.21 3.04
C VAL A 139 -11.11 -3.80 3.06
N ALA A 140 -10.21 -3.14 3.78
CA ALA A 140 -8.96 -3.74 4.20
C ALA A 140 -9.22 -4.83 5.25
N VAL A 141 -8.76 -6.04 4.93
CA VAL A 141 -8.68 -7.15 5.88
C VAL A 141 -7.43 -6.89 6.71
N GLY A 142 -7.60 -6.52 7.98
CA GLY A 142 -6.48 -6.32 8.88
C GLY A 142 -5.59 -7.57 8.91
N GLY A 143 -4.28 -7.38 9.02
CA GLY A 143 -3.23 -8.41 8.90
C GLY A 143 -3.23 -9.53 9.97
N ASP A 144 -4.39 -9.97 10.42
CA ASP A 144 -4.59 -11.22 11.17
C ASP A 144 -4.92 -12.39 10.21
N ALA A 145 -4.82 -12.18 8.90
CA ALA A 145 -4.90 -13.23 7.90
C ALA A 145 -3.59 -14.05 7.86
N LYS A 146 -3.45 -14.90 8.89
CA LYS A 146 -2.42 -15.93 9.14
C LYS A 146 -0.98 -15.48 9.38
#